data_AF-A0A653SRW6-F1
#
_entry.id   AF-A0A653SRW6-F1
#
_cell.length_a   1.000
_cell.length_b   1.000
_cell.length_c   1.000
_cell.angle_alpha   90.00
_cell.angle_beta   90.00
_cell.angle_gamma   90.00
#
_symmetry.space_group_name_H-M   'P 1'
#
loop_
_entity.id
_entity.type
_entity.pdbx_description
1 polymer ?
#
loop_
_entity_poly.entity_id
_entity_poly.type
_entity_poly.pdbx_seq_one_letter_code
_entity_poly.pdbx_strand_id
1 'polypeptide(L)'
;MNRLPKLQNEEFKETKNLLQSVSGIAEKTSLQLMTVTSGFKNFTSAKSLSKYFGLAPRIYQSGKKSYSSGKCRTSKTHIRGLLYVCSWTAIKHNKQCKEFYERFMSQGKPKKLALIAVCNKLLRICFGVVKNKTNYQPDYQKNNLKL
;
A
#
# COMPACT_ATOMS: atom_id res chain seq x y z
N MET A 1 -15.60 -18.15 -29.94
CA MET A 1 -14.93 -18.36 -28.64
C MET A 1 -13.75 -17.40 -28.52
N ASN A 2 -13.95 -16.13 -28.12
CA ASN A 2 -12.86 -15.13 -27.99
C ASN A 2 -13.26 -13.86 -27.16
N ARG A 3 -13.97 -14.04 -26.03
CA ARG A 3 -14.31 -12.93 -25.11
C ARG A 3 -13.28 -12.69 -24.00
N LEU A 4 -12.38 -13.65 -23.77
CA LEU A 4 -11.42 -13.66 -22.66
C LEU A 4 -10.34 -12.55 -22.69
N PRO A 5 -9.71 -12.17 -23.83
CA PRO A 5 -8.65 -11.14 -23.81
C PRO A 5 -9.19 -9.71 -23.61
N LYS A 6 -10.42 -9.43 -24.05
CA LYS A 6 -11.02 -8.09 -23.96
C LYS A 6 -11.45 -7.74 -22.52
N LEU A 7 -12.03 -8.70 -21.80
CA LEU A 7 -12.44 -8.55 -20.40
C LEU A 7 -11.26 -8.33 -19.46
N GLN A 8 -10.16 -9.05 -19.68
CA GLN A 8 -8.93 -8.83 -18.92
C GLN A 8 -8.41 -7.40 -19.11
N ASN A 9 -8.36 -6.90 -20.33
CA ASN A 9 -7.86 -5.56 -20.63
C ASN A 9 -8.69 -4.45 -19.96
N GLU A 10 -10.02 -4.57 -19.93
CA GLU A 10 -10.89 -3.59 -19.26
C GLU A 10 -10.75 -3.62 -17.74
N GLU A 11 -10.69 -4.80 -17.11
CA GLU A 11 -10.45 -4.91 -15.66
C GLU A 11 -9.07 -4.36 -15.26
N PHE A 12 -8.05 -4.59 -16.09
CA PHE A 12 -6.72 -4.01 -15.90
C PHE A 12 -6.77 -2.48 -16.05
N LYS A 13 -7.53 -1.96 -17.00
CA LYS A 13 -7.69 -0.51 -17.18
C LYS A 13 -8.42 0.14 -16.00
N GLU A 14 -9.49 -0.49 -15.51
CA GLU A 14 -10.24 -0.04 -14.32
C GLU A 14 -9.34 -0.01 -13.09
N THR A 15 -8.64 -1.12 -12.81
CA THR A 15 -7.74 -1.22 -11.65
C THR A 15 -6.59 -0.20 -11.73
N LYS A 16 -6.04 0.02 -12.92
CA LYS A 16 -5.01 1.02 -13.16
C LYS A 16 -5.52 2.43 -12.84
N ASN A 17 -6.69 2.80 -13.35
CA ASN A 17 -7.30 4.11 -13.11
C ASN A 17 -7.57 4.33 -11.61
N LEU A 18 -8.08 3.31 -10.92
CA LEU A 18 -8.29 3.34 -9.47
C LEU A 18 -6.97 3.59 -8.72
N LEU A 19 -5.89 2.90 -9.08
CA LEU A 19 -4.58 3.12 -8.45
C LEU A 19 -4.01 4.52 -8.74
N GLN A 20 -4.18 5.01 -9.96
CA GLN A 20 -3.73 6.36 -10.35
C GLN A 20 -4.53 7.47 -9.68
N SER A 21 -5.75 7.20 -9.20
CA SER A 21 -6.51 8.16 -8.39
C SER A 21 -5.84 8.45 -7.04
N VAL A 22 -4.98 7.55 -6.55
CA VAL A 22 -4.26 7.73 -5.29
C VAL A 22 -3.09 8.69 -5.49
N SER A 23 -3.19 9.88 -4.89
CA SER A 23 -2.12 10.87 -4.87
C SER A 23 -0.81 10.27 -4.32
N GLY A 24 0.23 10.23 -5.16
CA GLY A 24 1.54 9.63 -4.87
C GLY A 24 1.85 8.33 -5.64
N ILE A 25 0.89 7.76 -6.37
CA ILE A 25 1.11 6.61 -7.25
C ILE A 25 1.14 7.05 -8.72
N ALA A 26 2.28 6.82 -9.37
CA ALA A 26 2.45 7.08 -10.80
C ALA A 26 2.04 5.88 -11.66
N GLU A 27 1.86 6.11 -12.97
CA GLU A 27 1.49 5.08 -13.94
C GLU A 27 2.40 3.84 -13.89
N LYS A 28 3.72 4.04 -13.96
CA LYS A 28 4.69 2.94 -13.92
C LYS A 28 4.57 2.12 -12.64
N THR A 29 4.37 2.79 -11.50
CA THR A 29 4.20 2.12 -10.20
C THR A 29 2.87 1.36 -10.14
N SER A 30 1.80 1.92 -10.69
CA SER A 30 0.51 1.24 -10.76
C SER A 30 0.61 -0.07 -11.54
N LEU A 31 1.27 -0.04 -12.71
CA LEU A 31 1.47 -1.22 -13.54
C LEU A 31 2.32 -2.28 -12.82
N GLN A 32 3.45 -1.88 -12.23
CA GLN A 32 4.29 -2.83 -11.48
C GLN A 32 3.56 -3.46 -10.29
N LEU A 33 2.79 -2.67 -9.53
CA LEU A 33 1.98 -3.19 -8.44
C LEU A 33 0.93 -4.17 -8.95
N MET A 34 0.26 -3.87 -10.05
CA MET A 34 -0.73 -4.75 -10.66
C MET A 34 -0.12 -6.06 -11.13
N THR A 35 1.02 -6.02 -11.83
CA THR A 35 1.71 -7.22 -12.29
C THR A 35 2.13 -8.11 -11.13
N VAL A 36 2.72 -7.52 -10.08
CA VAL A 36 3.25 -8.28 -8.93
C VAL A 36 2.14 -8.83 -8.04
N THR A 37 0.96 -8.21 -8.04
CA THR A 37 -0.17 -8.61 -7.20
C THR A 37 -1.30 -9.32 -7.96
N SER A 38 -1.13 -9.52 -9.27
CA SER A 38 -2.18 -9.98 -10.19
C SER A 38 -3.46 -9.15 -10.05
N GLY A 39 -3.32 -7.82 -10.04
CA GLY A 39 -4.42 -6.88 -9.84
C GLY A 39 -5.05 -6.97 -8.44
N PHE A 40 -4.23 -7.23 -7.41
CA PHE A 40 -4.64 -7.40 -6.01
C PHE A 40 -5.57 -8.59 -5.72
N LYS A 41 -5.92 -9.41 -6.72
CA LYS A 41 -6.83 -10.57 -6.59
C LYS A 41 -6.30 -11.65 -5.63
N ASN A 42 -4.97 -11.77 -5.52
CA ASN A 42 -4.33 -12.80 -4.68
C ASN A 42 -4.33 -12.46 -3.17
N PHE A 43 -4.91 -11.34 -2.76
CA PHE A 43 -4.84 -10.87 -1.37
C PHE A 43 -6.23 -10.62 -0.78
N THR A 44 -6.53 -11.29 0.32
CA THR A 44 -7.80 -11.10 1.06
C THR A 44 -7.77 -9.89 2.00
N SER A 45 -6.58 -9.52 2.48
CA SER A 45 -6.37 -8.47 3.48
C SER A 45 -5.15 -7.60 3.16
N ALA A 46 -5.29 -6.29 3.42
CA ALA A 46 -4.21 -5.32 3.30
C ALA A 46 -3.00 -5.67 4.18
N LYS A 47 -3.21 -6.38 5.30
CA LYS A 47 -2.13 -6.86 6.18
C LYS A 47 -1.26 -7.91 5.46
N SER A 48 -1.90 -8.82 4.71
CA SER A 48 -1.18 -9.85 3.93
C SER A 48 -0.32 -9.20 2.85
N LEU A 49 -0.88 -8.21 2.16
CA LEU A 49 -0.17 -7.41 1.16
C LEU A 49 1.04 -6.66 1.75
N SER A 50 0.86 -6.04 2.92
CA SER A 50 1.93 -5.33 3.63
C SER A 50 3.08 -6.27 4.03
N LYS A 51 2.74 -7.50 4.46
CA LYS A 51 3.70 -8.56 4.79
C LYS A 51 4.44 -9.06 3.54
N TYR A 52 3.73 -9.21 2.43
CA TYR A 52 4.27 -9.65 1.14
C TYR A 52 5.38 -8.71 0.63
N PHE A 53 5.19 -7.41 0.75
CA PHE A 53 6.22 -6.40 0.42
C PHE A 53 7.21 -6.11 1.56
N GLY A 54 7.09 -6.78 2.71
CA GLY A 54 7.99 -6.59 3.85
C GLY A 54 7.98 -5.18 4.42
N LEU A 55 6.80 -4.52 4.43
CA LEU A 55 6.58 -3.18 4.97
C LEU A 55 6.07 -3.18 6.42
N ALA A 56 5.57 -4.33 6.89
CA ALA A 56 5.19 -4.53 8.28
C ALA A 56 6.29 -5.32 9.03
N PRO A 57 6.58 -4.98 10.30
CA PRO A 57 7.50 -5.75 11.11
C PRO A 57 6.96 -7.17 11.33
N ARG A 58 7.86 -8.14 11.35
CA ARG A 58 7.54 -9.53 11.72
C ARG A 58 7.84 -9.67 13.20
N ILE A 59 6.83 -10.15 13.92
CA ILE A 59 6.95 -10.50 15.34
C ILE A 59 7.15 -12.01 15.38
N TYR A 60 8.18 -12.43 16.10
CA TYR A 60 8.46 -13.81 16.43
C TYR A 60 8.11 -14.01 17.90
N GLN A 61 7.30 -15.01 18.18
CA GLN A 61 6.90 -15.36 19.53
C GLN A 61 7.29 -16.82 19.78
N SER A 62 8.16 -17.05 20.76
CA SER A 62 8.46 -18.40 21.26
C SER A 62 8.13 -18.44 22.75
N GLY A 63 7.05 -19.13 23.11
CA GLY A 63 6.54 -19.16 24.48
C GLY A 63 6.16 -17.77 25.00
N LYS A 64 6.70 -17.37 26.16
CA LYS A 64 6.43 -16.09 26.82
C LYS A 64 7.20 -14.89 26.25
N LYS A 65 8.17 -15.10 25.36
CA LYS A 65 8.98 -14.02 24.79
C LYS A 65 8.50 -13.67 23.37
N SER A 66 8.28 -12.39 23.14
CA SER A 66 7.98 -11.81 21.83
C SER A 66 9.12 -10.87 21.43
N TYR A 67 9.72 -11.07 20.26
CA TYR A 67 10.72 -10.15 19.72
C TYR A 67 10.38 -9.79 18.27
N SER A 68 10.73 -8.58 17.85
CA SER A 68 10.63 -8.17 16.45
C SER A 68 12.01 -8.07 15.83
N SER A 69 12.22 -8.73 14.70
CA SER A 69 13.50 -8.69 13.97
C SER A 69 13.74 -7.38 13.22
N GLY A 70 12.90 -6.35 13.43
CA GLY A 70 12.99 -5.07 12.75
C GLY A 70 12.66 -5.18 11.26
N LYS A 71 13.68 -5.03 10.39
CA LYS A 71 13.50 -5.02 8.93
C LYS A 71 13.17 -6.42 8.43
N CYS A 72 11.96 -6.58 7.88
CA CYS A 72 11.59 -7.80 7.18
C CYS A 72 12.36 -7.97 5.86
N ARG A 73 12.94 -9.17 5.70
CA ARG A 73 13.46 -9.62 4.41
C ARG A 73 12.28 -9.86 3.46
N THR A 74 12.43 -9.41 2.22
CA THR A 74 11.48 -9.65 1.13
C THR A 74 12.29 -9.83 -0.15
N SER A 75 11.85 -10.72 -1.03
CA SER A 75 12.40 -10.85 -2.39
C SER A 75 12.04 -9.67 -3.29
N LYS A 76 11.10 -8.82 -2.86
CA LYS A 76 10.55 -7.69 -3.63
C LYS A 76 11.20 -6.37 -3.25
N THR A 77 12.53 -6.37 -3.16
CA THR A 77 13.32 -5.19 -2.79
C THR A 77 13.10 -4.04 -3.77
N HIS A 78 13.00 -4.33 -5.07
CA HIS A 78 12.74 -3.34 -6.11
C HIS A 78 11.40 -2.61 -5.90
N ILE A 79 10.31 -3.35 -5.74
CA ILE A 79 8.98 -2.75 -5.51
C ILE A 79 8.93 -1.97 -4.19
N ARG A 80 9.61 -2.46 -3.15
CA ARG A 80 9.72 -1.72 -1.89
C ARG A 80 10.47 -0.40 -2.07
N GLY A 81 11.53 -0.38 -2.89
CA GLY A 81 12.24 0.85 -3.26
C GLY A 81 11.35 1.82 -4.02
N LEU A 82 10.55 1.31 -4.97
CA LEU A 82 9.61 2.13 -5.71
C LEU A 82 8.54 2.75 -4.81
N LEU A 83 7.95 1.95 -3.91
CA LEU A 83 7.00 2.43 -2.90
C LEU A 83 7.62 3.46 -1.95
N TYR A 84 8.91 3.34 -1.68
CA TYR A 84 9.65 4.33 -0.90
C TYR A 84 9.77 5.67 -1.63
N VAL A 85 10.08 5.66 -2.93
CA VAL A 85 10.07 6.90 -3.73
C VAL A 85 8.67 7.50 -3.81
N CYS A 86 7.64 6.68 -4.01
CA CYS A 86 6.24 7.14 -3.99
C CYS A 86 5.84 7.80 -2.66
N SER A 87 6.41 7.37 -1.53
CA SER A 87 6.13 7.98 -0.22
C SER A 87 6.55 9.45 -0.15
N TRP A 88 7.60 9.85 -0.87
CA TRP A 88 8.06 11.24 -0.89
C TRP A 88 7.04 12.15 -1.57
N THR A 89 6.53 11.72 -2.72
CA THR A 89 5.48 12.43 -3.45
C THR A 89 4.17 12.45 -2.65
N ALA A 90 3.81 11.33 -2.02
CA ALA A 90 2.62 11.27 -1.19
C ALA A 90 2.65 12.23 0.00
N ILE A 91 3.79 12.41 0.68
CA ILE A 91 3.89 13.37 1.79
C ILE A 91 3.64 14.81 1.31
N LYS A 92 3.97 15.13 0.06
CA LYS A 92 3.75 16.47 -0.50
C LYS A 92 2.30 16.70 -0.91
N HIS A 93 1.67 15.71 -1.55
CA HIS A 93 0.37 15.90 -2.21
C HIS A 93 -0.82 15.25 -1.48
N ASN A 94 -0.56 14.41 -0.47
CA ASN A 94 -1.60 13.72 0.29
C ASN A 94 -1.54 14.17 1.77
N LYS A 95 -2.52 14.98 2.17
CA LYS A 95 -2.64 15.52 3.52
C LYS A 95 -2.64 14.42 4.60
N GLN A 96 -3.37 13.32 4.38
CA GLN A 96 -3.41 12.20 5.32
C GLN A 96 -2.05 11.50 5.48
N CYS A 97 -1.25 11.44 4.42
CA CYS A 97 0.11 10.89 4.47
C CYS A 97 1.08 11.86 5.15
N LYS A 98 0.92 13.17 4.90
CA LYS A 98 1.70 14.24 5.54
C LYS A 98 1.50 14.25 7.05
N GLU A 99 0.26 14.32 7.52
CA GLU A 99 -0.07 14.31 8.95
C GLU A 99 0.44 13.03 9.64
N PHE A 100 0.33 11.90 8.95
CA PHE A 100 0.83 10.63 9.47
C PHE A 100 2.36 10.63 9.58
N TYR A 101 3.06 11.21 8.61
CA TYR A 101 4.51 11.38 8.66
C TYR A 101 4.94 12.32 9.80
N GLU A 102 4.30 13.49 9.91
CA GLU A 102 4.58 14.50 10.94
C GLU A 102 4.34 13.95 12.35
N ARG A 103 3.28 13.16 12.56
CA ARG A 103 3.04 12.46 13.82
C ARG A 103 4.17 11.50 14.19
N PHE A 104 4.82 10.84 13.23
CA PHE A 104 5.98 10.00 13.53
C PHE A 104 7.23 10.83 13.83
N MET A 105 7.39 11.98 13.16
CA MET A 105 8.49 12.92 13.43
C MET A 105 8.38 13.57 14.80
N SER A 106 7.18 13.95 15.23
CA SER A 106 6.96 14.50 16.59
C SER A 106 7.23 13.49 17.69
N GLN A 107 7.15 12.18 17.40
CA GLN A 107 7.53 11.09 18.31
C GLN A 107 9.04 10.83 18.34
N GLY A 108 9.87 11.63 17.66
CA GLY A 108 11.32 11.44 17.61
C GLY A 108 11.78 10.19 16.84
N LYS A 109 10.91 9.59 16.03
CA LYS A 109 11.25 8.37 15.29
C LYS A 109 12.19 8.68 14.12
N PRO A 110 13.06 7.74 13.71
CA PRO A 110 13.94 7.95 12.56
C PRO A 110 13.13 8.24 11.28
N LYS A 111 13.57 9.24 10.49
CA LYS A 111 12.95 9.64 9.21
C LYS A 111 12.62 8.45 8.32
N LYS A 112 13.57 7.51 8.19
CA LYS A 112 13.42 6.30 7.37
C LYS A 112 12.27 5.40 7.84
N LEU A 113 12.07 5.26 9.16
CA LEU A 113 10.98 4.47 9.72
C LEU A 113 9.63 5.11 9.39
N ALA A 114 9.53 6.43 9.52
CA ALA A 114 8.30 7.16 9.20
C ALA A 114 7.95 7.05 7.71
N LEU A 115 8.93 7.16 6.82
CA LEU A 115 8.72 6.95 5.37
C LEU A 115 8.21 5.54 5.07
N ILE A 116 8.81 4.50 5.67
CA ILE A 116 8.33 3.12 5.51
C ILE A 116 6.89 2.97 6.04
N ALA A 117 6.55 3.65 7.14
CA ALA A 117 5.19 3.66 7.66
C ALA A 117 4.20 4.33 6.68
N VAL A 118 4.61 5.41 6.01
CA VAL A 118 3.84 6.04 4.92
C VAL A 118 3.71 5.12 3.71
N CYS A 119 4.76 4.42 3.29
CA CYS A 119 4.67 3.40 2.23
C CYS A 119 3.59 2.36 2.57
N ASN A 120 3.59 1.89 3.82
CA ASN A 120 2.62 0.92 4.29
C ASN A 120 1.19 1.50 4.27
N LYS A 121 1.03 2.77 4.67
CA LYS A 121 -0.25 3.48 4.60
C LYS A 121 -0.75 3.59 3.15
N LEU A 122 0.09 4.02 2.22
CA LEU A 122 -0.23 4.12 0.79
C LEU A 122 -0.67 2.78 0.20
N LEU A 123 0.08 1.72 0.47
CA LEU A 123 -0.24 0.39 -0.02
C LEU A 123 -1.61 -0.10 0.48
N ARG A 124 -1.96 0.22 1.74
CA ARG A 124 -3.26 -0.10 2.31
C ARG A 124 -4.39 0.73 1.68
N ILE A 125 -4.14 2.00 1.35
CA ILE A 125 -5.09 2.85 0.61
C ILE A 125 -5.34 2.25 -0.77
N CYS A 126 -4.28 1.90 -1.51
CA CYS A 126 -4.38 1.26 -2.83
C CYS A 126 -5.23 -0.01 -2.77
N PHE A 127 -4.98 -0.87 -1.78
CA PHE A 127 -5.76 -2.09 -1.58
C PHE A 127 -7.25 -1.79 -1.30
N GLY A 128 -7.55 -0.75 -0.51
CA GLY A 128 -8.93 -0.36 -0.21
C GLY A 128 -9.68 0.15 -1.43
N VAL A 129 -9.07 1.05 -2.21
CA VAL A 129 -9.62 1.62 -3.45
C VAL A 129 -9.92 0.52 -4.47
N VAL A 130 -8.96 -0.39 -4.70
CA VAL A 130 -9.15 -1.51 -5.64
C VAL A 130 -10.22 -2.48 -5.16
N LYS A 131 -10.21 -2.85 -3.87
CA LYS A 131 -11.19 -3.80 -3.32
C LYS A 131 -12.62 -3.24 -3.33
N ASN A 132 -12.78 -1.97 -3.02
CA ASN A 132 -14.08 -1.31 -2.98
C ASN A 132 -14.51 -0.76 -4.34
N LYS A 133 -13.66 -0.83 -5.38
CA LYS A 133 -13.86 -0.22 -6.70
C LYS A 133 -14.30 1.25 -6.63
N THR A 134 -13.74 2.00 -5.68
CA THR A 134 -14.08 3.40 -5.44
C THR A 134 -12.84 4.25 -5.59
N ASN A 135 -12.97 5.40 -6.26
CA ASN A 135 -11.86 6.34 -6.40
C ASN A 135 -11.35 6.82 -5.05
N TYR A 136 -10.07 7.14 -4.98
CA TYR A 136 -9.46 7.68 -3.78
C TYR A 136 -10.13 9.00 -3.37
N GLN A 137 -10.59 9.06 -2.13
CA GLN A 137 -11.14 10.27 -1.52
C GLN A 137 -10.18 10.75 -0.42
N PRO A 138 -9.61 11.96 -0.54
CA PRO A 138 -8.68 12.52 0.45
C PRO A 138 -9.27 12.63 1.87
N ASP A 139 -10.58 12.84 1.98
CA ASP A 139 -11.29 13.01 3.25
C ASP A 139 -12.12 11.78 3.66
N TYR A 140 -11.75 10.59 3.15
CA TYR A 140 -12.47 9.36 3.50
C TYR A 140 -12.37 9.05 5.00
N GLN A 141 -13.42 9.40 5.75
CA GLN A 141 -13.64 8.95 7.10
C GLN A 141 -14.43 7.64 7.06
N LYS A 142 -13.87 6.61 7.67
CA LYS A 142 -14.56 5.32 7.79
C LYS A 142 -15.73 5.54 8.75
N ASN A 143 -16.94 5.72 8.25
CA ASN A 143 -18.15 5.61 9.08
C ASN A 143 -18.12 4.22 9.71
N ASN A 144 -17.92 4.17 11.03
CA ASN A 144 -18.02 2.95 11.82
C ASN A 144 -19.49 2.53 11.89
N LEU A 145 -20.05 2.05 10.79
CA LEU A 145 -21.26 1.23 10.83
C LEU A 145 -20.84 -0.12 11.41
N LYS A 146 -21.04 -0.24 12.73
CA LYS A 146 -21.12 -1.51 13.43
C LYS A 146 -22.27 -2.31 12.81
N LEU A 147 -21.95 -3.47 12.23
CA LEU A 147 -22.85 -4.62 12.12
C LEU A 147 -22.23 -5.71 12.98
#